data_AF-A0A290X3I1-F1
#
_entry.id   AF-A0A290X3I1-F1
#
_cell.length_a   1.000
_cell.length_b   1.000
_cell.length_c   1.000
_cell.angle_alpha   90.00
_cell.angle_beta   90.00
_cell.angle_gamma   90.00
#
_symmetry.space_group_name_H-M   'P 1'
#
loop_
_entity.id
_entity.type
_entity.pdbx_description
1 polymer ?
#
loop_
_entity_poly.entity_id
_entity_poly.type
_entity_poly.pdbx_seq_one_letter_code
_entity_poly.pdbx_strand_id
1 'polypeptide(L)' 'MAQAWGLSPRGARRSVLIAAGLDADRWESPIHSFTEEERIELRAATSAAIRVYERLLNAI' A
#
# COMPACT_ATOMS: atom_id res chain seq x y z
N MET A 1 -17.28 -8.21 -5.55
CA MET A 1 -16.27 -7.21 -5.98
C MET A 1 -14.93 -7.57 -5.35
N ALA A 2 -14.32 -8.68 -5.81
CA ALA A 2 -13.10 -9.27 -5.25
C ALA A 2 -11.94 -9.20 -6.26
N GLN A 3 -11.83 -8.09 -7.01
CA GLN A 3 -10.58 -7.71 -7.68
C GLN A 3 -9.61 -7.16 -6.61
N ALA A 4 -9.38 -7.96 -5.58
CA ALA A 4 -8.70 -7.61 -4.36
C ALA A 4 -7.19 -7.61 -4.60
N TRP A 5 -6.59 -6.42 -4.76
CA TRP A 5 -5.20 -6.13 -4.38
C TRP A 5 -4.08 -7.01 -4.98
N GLY A 6 -4.37 -7.83 -5.99
CA GLY A 6 -3.39 -8.69 -6.67
C GLY A 6 -2.77 -9.78 -5.78
N LEU A 7 -3.59 -10.61 -5.11
CA LEU A 7 -3.35 -11.99 -4.58
C LEU A 7 -1.98 -12.35 -3.95
N SER A 8 -1.09 -11.39 -3.72
CA SER A 8 0.30 -11.60 -3.35
C SER A 8 0.84 -10.38 -2.60
N PRO A 9 1.78 -10.57 -1.66
CA PRO A 9 2.46 -9.46 -0.99
C PRO A 9 3.07 -8.44 -1.97
N ARG A 10 3.49 -8.89 -3.16
CA ARG A 10 3.97 -8.04 -4.26
C ARG A 10 2.91 -7.06 -4.74
N GLY A 11 1.70 -7.55 -5.06
CA GLY A 11 0.60 -6.71 -5.56
C GLY A 11 0.15 -5.66 -4.54
N ALA A 12 0.06 -6.04 -3.27
CA ALA A 12 -0.27 -5.13 -2.18
C ALA A 12 0.80 -4.04 -2.02
N ARG A 13 2.08 -4.42 -2.02
CA ARG A 13 3.19 -3.47 -1.86
C ARG A 13 3.31 -2.48 -3.01
N ARG A 14 3.14 -2.94 -4.26
CA ARG A 14 3.08 -2.06 -5.45
C ARG A 14 1.93 -1.06 -5.34
N SER A 15 0.75 -1.51 -4.93
CA SER A 15 -0.42 -0.64 -4.76
C SER A 15 -0.18 0.44 -3.70
N VAL A 16 0.46 0.09 -2.59
CA VAL A 16 0.83 1.05 -1.54
C VAL A 16 1.86 2.06 -2.04
N LEU A 17 2.88 1.64 -2.80
CA LEU A 17 3.86 2.55 -3.40
C LEU A 17 3.18 3.55 -4.35
N ILE A 18 2.31 3.08 -5.23
CA ILE A 18 1.54 3.95 -6.14
C ILE A 18 0.69 4.95 -5.36
N ALA A 19 0.00 4.50 -4.30
CA ALA A 19 -0.82 5.37 -3.47
C ALA A 19 -0.01 6.41 -2.69
N ALA A 20 1.25 6.11 -2.37
CA ALA A 20 2.19 7.03 -1.75
C ALA A 20 2.90 7.95 -2.77
N GLY A 21 2.56 7.86 -4.07
CA GLY A 21 3.20 8.64 -5.13
C GLY A 21 4.63 8.19 -5.46
N LEU A 22 4.99 6.96 -5.10
CA LEU A 22 6.33 6.39 -5.30
C LEU A 22 6.34 5.40 -6.46
N ASP A 23 7.55 5.13 -6.96
CA ASP A 23 7.77 4.14 -8.01
C ASP A 23 7.41 2.72 -7.55
N ALA A 24 6.47 2.09 -8.26
CA ALA A 24 6.00 0.74 -8.00
C ALA A 24 7.08 -0.33 -8.23
N ASP A 25 8.11 -0.05 -9.00
CA ASP A 25 9.19 -1.00 -9.26
C ASP A 25 10.19 -1.12 -8.09
N ARG A 26 10.13 -0.19 -7.13
CA ARG A 26 10.85 -0.27 -5.84
C ARG A 26 10.21 -1.21 -4.82
N TRP A 27 9.30 -2.09 -5.24
CA TRP A 27 8.56 -2.97 -4.33
C TRP A 27 9.44 -3.98 -3.58
N GLU A 28 10.60 -4.35 -4.10
CA GLU A 28 11.57 -5.19 -3.38
C GLU A 28 12.51 -4.39 -2.46
N SER A 29 12.52 -3.06 -2.59
CA SER A 29 13.43 -2.22 -1.82
C SER A 29 13.12 -2.29 -0.32
N PRO A 30 14.12 -2.48 0.55
CA PRO A 30 13.91 -2.55 1.99
C PRO A 30 13.44 -1.21 2.55
N ILE A 31 12.70 -1.22 3.66
CA ILE A 31 12.07 0.00 4.20
C ILE A 31 13.06 1.11 4.58
N HIS A 32 14.28 0.74 4.98
CA HIS A 32 15.36 1.68 5.32
C HIS A 32 16.01 2.34 4.10
N SER A 33 15.70 1.89 2.88
CA SER A 33 16.17 2.53 1.64
C SER A 33 15.32 3.73 1.21
N PHE A 34 14.15 3.92 1.83
CA PHE A 34 13.30 5.08 1.62
C PHE A 34 13.73 6.22 2.53
N THR A 35 13.52 7.47 2.13
CA THR A 35 13.73 8.63 3.01
C THR A 35 12.70 8.65 4.14
N GLU A 36 12.88 9.52 5.14
CA GLU A 36 11.90 9.64 6.22
C GLU A 36 10.55 10.16 5.68
N GLU A 37 10.57 11.12 4.76
CA GLU A 37 9.38 11.65 4.09
C GLU A 37 8.65 10.55 3.31
N GLU A 38 9.38 9.77 2.51
CA GLU A 38 8.80 8.63 1.78
C GLU A 38 8.19 7.60 2.75
N ARG A 39 8.83 7.36 3.91
CA ARG A 39 8.28 6.45 4.93
C ARG A 39 7.00 6.99 5.58
N ILE A 40 6.86 8.30 5.75
CA ILE A 40 5.63 8.93 6.26
C ILE A 40 4.49 8.70 5.26
N GLU A 41 4.71 8.97 3.98
CA GLU A 41 3.70 8.77 2.93
C GLU A 41 3.31 7.29 2.80
N LEU A 42 4.27 6.37 2.87
CA LEU A 42 4.00 4.93 2.87
C LEU A 42 3.11 4.49 4.04
N ARG A 43 3.34 5.03 5.24
CA ARG A 43 2.49 4.76 6.42
C ARG A 43 1.07 5.32 6.22
N ALA A 44 0.95 6.54 5.69
CA ALA A 44 -0.34 7.17 5.41
C ALA A 44 -1.13 6.36 4.37
N ALA A 45 -0.50 5.99 3.25
CA ALA A 45 -1.09 5.17 2.19
C ALA A 45 -1.54 3.79 2.70
N THR A 46 -0.69 3.13 3.51
CA THR A 46 -1.04 1.83 4.13
C THR A 46 -2.21 1.96 5.10
N SER A 47 -2.26 3.02 5.89
CA SER A 47 -3.37 3.26 6.83
C SER A 47 -4.69 3.50 6.09
N ALA A 48 -4.65 4.25 4.99
CA ALA A 48 -5.82 4.47 4.14
C ALA A 48 -6.31 3.17 3.50
N ALA A 49 -5.39 2.33 3.01
CA ALA A 49 -5.68 1.01 2.47
C ALA A 49 -6.44 0.12 3.46
N ILE A 50 -5.97 0.05 4.70
CA ILE A 50 -6.62 -0.73 5.77
C ILE A 50 -8.03 -0.20 6.04
N ARG A 51 -8.20 1.13 6.16
CA ARG A 51 -9.53 1.74 6.39
C ARG A 51 -10.53 1.43 5.28
N VAL A 52 -10.09 1.40 4.02
CA VAL A 52 -10.95 1.00 2.89
C VAL A 52 -11.39 -0.46 3.07
N TYR A 53 -10.46 -1.35 3.42
CA TYR A 53 -10.77 -2.75 3.66
C TYR A 53 -11.75 -2.95 4.83
N GLU A 54 -11.53 -2.25 5.95
CA GLU A 54 -12.44 -2.27 7.10
C GLU A 54 -13.85 -1.79 6.74
N ARG A 55 -13.96 -0.70 5.96
CA ARG A 55 -15.27 -0.21 5.48
C ARG A 55 -15.97 -1.22 4.58
N LEU A 56 -15.22 -1.90 3.71
CA LEU A 56 -15.79 -2.93 2.84
C LEU A 56 -16.32 -4.13 3.65
N LEU A 57 -15.59 -4.57 4.67
CA LEU A 57 -16.04 -5.65 5.55
C LEU A 57 -17.27 -5.26 6.38
N ASN A 58 -17.32 -4.03 6.88
CA ASN A 58 -18.44 -3.55 7.69
C ASN A 58 -19.68 -3.12 6.87
N ALA A 59 -19.57 -3.07 5.54
CA ALA A 59 -20.68 -2.72 4.64
C ALA A 59 -21.45 -3.95 4.12
N ILE A 60 -21.03 -5.16 4.50
CA ILE A 60 -21.65 -6.46 4.19
C ILE A 60 -22.36 -6.96 5.45
#